data_AF-A0A8S8YGG8-F1
#
_entry.id   AF-A0A8S8YGG8-F1
#
_cell.length_a   1.000
_cell.length_b   1.000
_cell.length_c   1.000
_cell.angle_alpha   90.00
_cell.angle_beta   90.00
_cell.angle_gamma   90.00
#
_symmetry.space_group_name_H-M   'P 1'
#
loop_
_entity.id
_entity.type
_entity.pdbx_description
1 polymer ?
#
loop_
_entity_poly.entity_id
_entity_poly.type
_entity_poly.pdbx_seq_one_letter_code
_entity_poly.pdbx_strand_id
1 'polypeptide(L)'
;MGKTPFEVRSGIYHATVIDLMEELEDMLDNGTTMIIGHNPGSEILVNHLSGEWHTKPTATAVLLLHSGSSWSVEAVIRPKEIA
;
A
#
# COMPACT_ATOMS: atom_id res chain seq x y z
N MET A 1 -19.29 3.95 -17.87
CA MET A 1 -18.16 4.12 -16.95
C MET A 1 -18.55 3.50 -15.61
N GLY A 2 -18.01 2.33 -15.30
CA GLY A 2 -18.24 1.70 -13.99
C GLY A 2 -17.56 2.52 -12.90
N LYS A 3 -18.25 2.76 -11.78
CA LYS A 3 -17.61 3.33 -10.60
C LYS A 3 -16.68 2.25 -10.02
N THR A 4 -15.41 2.58 -9.80
CA THR A 4 -14.53 1.72 -9.00
C THR A 4 -15.06 1.71 -7.57
N PRO A 5 -15.33 0.54 -6.96
CA PRO A 5 -15.73 0.50 -5.56
C PRO A 5 -14.60 1.08 -4.69
N PHE A 6 -14.99 1.84 -3.66
CA PHE A 6 -14.05 2.38 -2.69
C PHE A 6 -14.66 2.30 -1.29
N GLU A 7 -13.79 2.23 -0.29
CA GLU A 7 -14.11 2.24 1.12
C GLU A 7 -13.17 3.22 1.84
N VAL A 8 -13.67 3.90 2.87
CA VAL A 8 -12.86 4.75 3.73
C VAL A 8 -12.70 4.05 5.08
N ARG A 9 -11.46 3.64 5.40
CA ARG A 9 -11.11 3.00 6.66
C ARG A 9 -10.32 3.98 7.52
N SER A 10 -10.92 4.51 8.58
CA SER A 10 -10.23 5.44 9.48
C SER A 10 -9.07 4.79 10.23
N GLY A 11 -9.11 3.46 10.39
CA GLY A 11 -8.09 2.69 11.08
C GLY A 11 -6.71 2.77 10.43
N ILE A 12 -6.59 3.18 9.17
CA ILE A 12 -5.28 3.36 8.51
C ILE A 12 -4.56 4.66 8.91
N TYR A 13 -5.24 5.58 9.62
CA TYR A 13 -4.67 6.88 10.01
C TYR A 13 -3.96 6.80 11.37
N HIS A 14 -2.68 7.18 11.40
CA HIS A 14 -1.82 7.07 12.59
C HIS A 14 -1.73 5.64 13.20
N ALA A 15 -2.04 4.62 12.40
CA ALA A 15 -1.94 3.23 12.82
C ALA A 15 -0.49 2.73 12.93
N THR A 16 -0.29 1.76 13.82
CA THR A 16 0.92 0.95 13.83
C THR A 16 0.91 -0.03 12.66
N VAL A 17 2.02 -0.72 12.43
CA VAL A 17 2.09 -1.77 11.39
C VAL A 17 1.12 -2.92 11.67
N ILE A 18 0.89 -3.27 12.94
CA ILE A 18 -0.02 -4.34 13.33
C ILE A 18 -1.46 -3.92 13.02
N ASP A 19 -1.85 -2.72 13.45
CA ASP A 19 -3.20 -2.18 13.18
C ASP A 19 -3.44 -2.07 11.67
N LEU A 20 -2.42 -1.67 10.88
CA LEU A 20 -2.52 -1.63 9.42
C LEU A 20 -2.75 -3.01 8.81
N MET A 21 -2.07 -4.04 9.30
CA MET A 21 -2.24 -5.40 8.79
C MET A 21 -3.63 -5.95 9.12
N GLU A 22 -4.13 -5.70 10.32
CA GLU A 22 -5.48 -6.10 10.75
C GLU A 22 -6.56 -5.37 9.93
N GLU A 23 -6.42 -4.05 9.74
CA GLU A 23 -7.37 -3.23 8.96
C GLU A 23 -7.39 -3.56 7.47
N LEU A 24 -6.37 -4.27 6.95
CA LEU A 24 -6.24 -4.58 5.52
C LEU A 24 -6.41 -6.07 5.21
N GLU A 25 -6.59 -6.93 6.22
CA GLU A 25 -6.60 -8.40 6.08
C GLU A 25 -7.62 -8.90 5.06
N ASP A 26 -8.83 -8.35 5.08
CA ASP A 26 -9.95 -8.71 4.20
C ASP A 26 -9.86 -8.07 2.79
N MET A 27 -8.97 -7.09 2.59
CA MET A 27 -8.84 -6.34 1.32
C MET A 27 -7.93 -7.03 0.30
N LEU A 28 -7.18 -8.04 0.72
CA LEU A 28 -6.15 -8.71 -0.08
C LEU A 28 -6.70 -9.87 -0.93
N ASP A 29 -7.98 -10.20 -0.78
CA ASP A 29 -8.50 -11.50 -1.20
C ASP A 29 -9.13 -11.57 -2.60
N ASN A 30 -9.13 -10.50 -3.41
CA ASN A 30 -9.50 -10.59 -4.83
C ASN A 30 -9.09 -9.35 -5.67
N GLY A 31 -8.17 -9.54 -6.62
CA GLY A 31 -7.82 -8.53 -7.62
C GLY A 31 -6.73 -7.55 -7.17
N THR A 32 -6.79 -6.31 -7.69
CA THR A 32 -5.80 -5.26 -7.38
C THR A 32 -6.47 -4.16 -6.57
N THR A 33 -6.02 -4.01 -5.32
CA THR A 33 -6.53 -2.99 -4.38
C THR A 33 -5.54 -1.83 -4.28
N MET A 34 -6.04 -0.60 -4.38
CA MET A 34 -5.23 0.60 -4.15
C MET A 34 -5.52 1.14 -2.75
N ILE A 35 -4.47 1.27 -1.95
CA ILE A 35 -4.53 1.86 -0.61
C ILE A 35 -3.95 3.27 -0.69
N ILE A 36 -4.70 4.27 -0.23
CA ILE A 36 -4.26 5.66 -0.14
C ILE A 36 -4.12 6.01 1.35
N GLY A 37 -2.89 6.21 1.80
CA GLY A 37 -2.57 6.47 3.20
C GLY A 37 -1.55 7.59 3.38
N HIS A 38 -1.11 7.77 4.63
CA HIS A 38 -0.10 8.74 5.02
C HIS A 38 1.24 8.08 5.34
N ASN A 39 2.33 8.79 5.08
CA ASN A 39 3.64 8.43 5.63
C ASN A 39 3.70 8.84 7.12
N PRO A 40 4.46 8.12 7.97
CA PRO A 40 5.31 6.97 7.63
C PRO A 40 4.55 5.64 7.48
N GLY A 41 3.24 5.59 7.77
CA GLY A 41 2.45 4.35 7.75
C GLY A 41 2.56 3.58 6.42
N SER A 42 2.43 4.26 5.28
CA SER A 42 2.59 3.63 3.96
C SER A 42 4.02 3.15 3.68
N GLU A 43 5.05 3.81 4.21
CA GLU A 43 6.45 3.39 4.08
C GLU A 43 6.71 2.13 4.90
N ILE A 44 6.17 2.10 6.12
CA ILE A 44 6.27 0.95 7.04
C ILE A 44 5.53 -0.25 6.46
N LEU A 45 4.34 -0.07 5.89
CA LEU A 45 3.58 -1.15 5.26
C LEU A 45 4.34 -1.78 4.09
N VAL A 46 4.89 -0.95 3.18
CA VAL A 46 5.71 -1.45 2.07
C VAL A 46 6.91 -2.22 2.59
N ASN A 47 7.63 -1.67 3.57
CA ASN A 47 8.78 -2.34 4.16
C ASN A 47 8.41 -3.65 4.85
N HIS A 48 7.30 -3.69 5.57
CA HIS A 48 6.82 -4.89 6.25
C HIS A 48 6.48 -6.01 5.26
N LEU A 49 5.80 -5.67 4.16
CA LEU A 49 5.35 -6.67 3.18
C LEU A 49 6.49 -7.18 2.28
N SER A 50 7.35 -6.28 1.78
CA SER A 50 8.39 -6.66 0.79
C SER A 50 9.81 -6.74 1.34
N GLY A 51 10.05 -6.26 2.56
CA GLY A 51 11.39 -6.09 3.11
C GLY A 51 12.16 -4.89 2.52
N GLU A 52 11.60 -4.17 1.54
CA GLU A 52 12.28 -3.07 0.87
C GLU A 52 11.95 -1.72 1.53
N TRP A 53 12.99 -0.96 1.90
CA TRP A 53 12.81 0.41 2.35
C TRP A 53 12.84 1.39 1.18
N HIS A 54 11.74 2.09 0.96
CA HIS A 54 11.63 3.13 -0.05
C HIS A 54 11.22 4.43 0.62
N THR A 55 12.11 5.43 0.67
CA THR A 55 11.71 6.79 1.07
C THR A 55 10.70 7.32 0.06
N LYS A 56 9.50 7.71 0.51
CA LYS A 56 8.39 8.11 -0.36
C LYS A 56 8.20 9.63 -0.32
N PRO A 57 8.57 10.37 -1.38
CA PRO A 57 7.96 11.67 -1.64
C PRO A 57 6.43 11.54 -1.69
N THR A 58 5.72 12.61 -1.35
CA THR A 58 4.24 12.68 -1.49
C THR A 58 3.80 12.20 -2.88
N ALA A 59 2.70 11.44 -2.93
CA ALA A 59 2.13 10.85 -4.14
C ALA A 59 3.01 9.81 -4.86
N THR A 60 3.88 9.11 -4.13
CA THR A 60 4.52 7.89 -4.64
C THR A 60 3.57 6.70 -4.53
N ALA A 61 3.45 5.90 -5.59
CA ALA A 61 2.72 4.63 -5.58
C ALA A 61 3.69 3.44 -5.66
N VAL A 62 3.35 2.35 -4.97
CA VAL A 62 4.08 1.07 -5.03
C VAL A 62 3.10 0.00 -5.47
N LEU A 63 3.47 -0.73 -6.52
CA LEU A 63 2.78 -1.94 -6.90
C LEU A 63 3.48 -3.12 -6.20
N LEU A 64 2.74 -3.78 -5.32
CA LEU A 64 3.16 -5.03 -4.69
C LEU A 64 2.45 -6.20 -5.36
N LEU A 65 3.19 -7.29 -5.61
CA LEU A 65 2.64 -8.54 -6.10
C LEU A 65 2.64 -9.58 -4.98
N HIS A 66 1.49 -10.21 -4.75
CA HIS A 66 1.37 -11.33 -3.84
C HIS A 66 1.62 -12.64 -4.57
N SER A 67 2.60 -13.43 -4.13
CA SER A 67 2.89 -14.76 -4.69
C SER A 67 3.00 -15.79 -3.58
N GLY A 68 1.90 -16.52 -3.33
CA GLY A 68 1.84 -17.53 -2.28
C GLY A 68 1.73 -16.88 -0.89
N SER A 69 2.85 -16.77 -0.18
CA SER A 69 2.90 -16.20 1.18
C SER A 69 3.82 -14.98 1.29
N SER A 70 4.25 -14.41 0.17
CA SER A 70 5.19 -13.29 0.14
C SER A 70 4.71 -12.19 -0.80
N TRP A 71 5.15 -10.97 -0.49
CA TRP A 71 4.97 -9.80 -1.34
C TRP A 71 6.30 -9.36 -1.91
N SER A 72 6.31 -8.95 -3.18
CA SER A 72 7.47 -8.34 -3.84
C SER A 72 7.11 -7.00 -4.45
N VAL A 73 8.07 -6.07 -4.52
CA VAL A 73 7.89 -4.81 -5.25
C VAL A 73 8.01 -5.08 -6.75
N GLU A 74 6.94 -4.82 -7.49
CA GLU A 74 6.92 -4.93 -8.95
C GLU A 74 7.28 -3.60 -9.60
N ALA A 75 6.71 -2.50 -9.09
CA ALA A 75 6.94 -1.17 -9.65
C ALA A 75 6.84 -0.09 -8.57
N VAL A 76 7.58 1.00 -8.78
CA VAL A 76 7.50 2.22 -7.98
C VAL A 76 7.29 3.39 -8.92
N ILE A 77 6.20 4.13 -8.71
CA ILE A 77 5.85 5.30 -9.51
C ILE A 77 6.05 6.55 -8.65
N ARG A 78 6.99 7.42 -9.04
CA ARG A 78 7.31 8.65 -8.31
C ARG A 78 6.97 9.87 -9.18
N PRO A 79 6.23 10.87 -8.66
CA PRO A 79 5.82 12.03 -9.46
C PRO A 79 7.00 12.82 -10.07
N LYS A 80 8.13 12.90 -9.36
CA LYS A 80 9.32 13.64 -9.81
C LYS A 80 10.13 12.93 -10.90
N GLU A 81 9.80 11.67 -11.22
CA GLU A 81 10.49 10.85 -12.22
C GLU A 81 9.65 10.67 -13.50
N ILE A 82 8.44 11.24 -13.55
CA ILE A 82 7.54 11.23 -14.72
C ILE A 82 7.62 12.57 -15.50
N ALA A 83 8.66 13.38 -15.24
CA ALA A 83 8.87 14.68 -15.90
C ALA A 83 9.51 14.52 -17.29
#